data_AF-A0A7J0CMN2-F1
#
_entry.id   AF-A0A7J0CMN2-F1
#
_cell.length_a   1.000
_cell.length_b   1.000
_cell.length_c   1.000
_cell.angle_alpha   90.00
_cell.angle_beta   90.00
_cell.angle_gamma   90.00
#
_symmetry.space_group_name_H-M   'P 1'
#
loop_
_entity.id
_entity.type
_entity.pdbx_description
1 polymer ?
#
loop_
_entity_poly.entity_id
_entity_poly.type
_entity_poly.pdbx_seq_one_letter_code
_entity_poly.pdbx_strand_id
1 'polypeptide(L)'
;MPHRGADWGPKLTGAGFTVEDERVITVNIDNTDGSRSEAVGAYALGSLQRLRHSVAEALTPEDLAALDRLLDPEGPGSVLRRDDLVVRTERSVWAARRTG
;
A
#
# COMPACT_ATOMS: atom_id res chain seq x y z
N MET A 1 -0.18 -13.05 3.45
CA MET A 1 -0.48 -12.96 1.99
C MET A 1 0.74 -13.48 1.21
N PRO A 2 0.81 -14.77 0.85
CA PRO A 2 2.04 -15.42 0.37
C PRO A 2 2.47 -15.07 -1.06
N HIS A 3 1.72 -14.22 -1.78
CA HIS A 3 1.94 -13.99 -3.21
C HIS A 3 2.03 -12.52 -3.61
N ARG A 4 2.16 -11.60 -2.64
CA ARG A 4 2.40 -10.19 -2.94
C ARG A 4 3.79 -10.05 -3.58
N GLY A 5 3.85 -9.56 -4.81
CA GLY A 5 5.10 -9.41 -5.56
C GLY A 5 5.64 -10.70 -6.18
N ALA A 6 4.89 -11.80 -6.16
CA ALA A 6 5.29 -13.01 -6.86
C ALA A 6 5.26 -12.78 -8.38
N ASP A 7 6.17 -13.43 -9.11
CA ASP A 7 6.01 -13.61 -10.55
C ASP A 7 4.83 -14.57 -10.78
N TRP A 8 3.74 -14.02 -11.32
CA TRP A 8 2.53 -14.78 -11.59
C TRP A 8 2.55 -15.48 -12.95
N GLY A 9 3.46 -15.14 -13.86
CA GLY A 9 3.54 -15.74 -15.18
C GLY A 9 3.60 -17.28 -15.13
N PRO A 10 4.59 -17.87 -14.43
CA PRO A 10 4.71 -19.32 -14.28
C PRO A 10 3.50 -19.98 -13.61
N LYS A 11 2.86 -19.29 -12.66
CA LYS A 11 1.66 -19.80 -11.96
C LYS A 11 0.45 -19.84 -12.89
N LEU A 12 0.28 -18.81 -13.71
CA LEU A 12 -0.79 -18.74 -14.71
C LEU A 12 -0.59 -19.80 -15.79
N THR A 13 0.63 -19.97 -16.31
CA THR A 13 0.95 -21.02 -17.29
C THR A 13 0.77 -22.41 -16.72
N GLY A 14 1.24 -22.67 -15.50
CA GLY A 14 1.03 -23.95 -14.82
C GLY A 14 -0.45 -24.28 -14.59
N ALA A 15 -1.32 -23.26 -14.52
CA ALA A 15 -2.77 -23.41 -14.42
C ALA A 15 -3.49 -23.54 -15.78
N GLY A 16 -2.75 -23.61 -16.90
CA GLY A 16 -3.33 -23.75 -18.24
C GLY A 16 -3.79 -22.44 -18.88
N PHE A 17 -3.25 -21.30 -18.44
CA PHE A 17 -3.44 -20.03 -19.14
C PHE A 17 -2.25 -19.74 -20.05
N THR A 18 -2.52 -19.13 -21.21
CA THR A 18 -1.52 -18.42 -21.97
C THR A 18 -1.43 -17.00 -21.43
N VAL A 19 -0.23 -16.57 -21.03
CA VAL A 19 0.03 -15.16 -20.70
C VAL A 19 0.25 -14.41 -22.02
N GLU A 20 -0.59 -13.43 -22.28
CA GLU A 20 -0.61 -12.65 -23.53
C GLU A 20 0.19 -11.35 -23.38
N ASP A 21 0.21 -10.75 -22.18
CA ASP A 21 0.98 -9.54 -21.88
C ASP A 21 1.37 -9.50 -20.39
N GLU A 22 2.46 -8.80 -20.10
CA GLU A 22 2.90 -8.45 -18.76
C GLU A 22 3.30 -6.97 -18.73
N ARG A 23 2.86 -6.24 -17.70
CA ARG A 23 3.27 -4.85 -17.49
C ARG A 23 3.61 -4.58 -16.05
N VAL A 24 4.62 -3.72 -15.87
CA VAL A 24 4.95 -3.11 -14.59
C VAL A 24 4.40 -1.68 -14.60
N ILE A 25 3.52 -1.39 -13.65
CA ILE A 25 2.93 -0.08 -13.45
C ILE A 25 3.59 0.55 -12.23
N THR A 26 4.33 1.64 -12.45
CA THR A 26 4.87 2.48 -11.39
C THR A 26 3.94 3.66 -11.14
N VAL A 27 3.55 3.86 -9.89
CA VAL A 27 2.76 5.02 -9.44
C VAL A 27 3.58 5.79 -8.42
N ASN A 28 3.75 7.07 -8.67
CA ASN A 28 4.34 8.03 -7.75
C ASN A 28 3.40 9.23 -7.63
N ILE A 29 2.77 9.39 -6.46
CA ILE A 29 1.91 10.53 -6.13
C ILE A 29 2.70 11.39 -5.17
N ASP A 30 3.11 12.55 -5.66
CA ASP A 30 3.74 13.60 -4.87
C ASP A 30 2.68 14.44 -4.14
N ASN A 31 3.17 15.32 -3.26
CA ASN A 31 2.35 16.21 -2.44
C ASN A 31 2.47 17.68 -2.84
N THR A 32 2.94 17.95 -4.07
CA THR A 32 3.21 19.30 -4.58
C THR A 32 1.94 20.12 -4.85
N ASP A 33 0.78 19.46 -4.88
CA ASP A 33 -0.55 20.03 -5.05
C ASP A 33 -1.37 19.76 -3.78
N GLY A 34 -1.97 20.80 -3.18
CA GLY A 34 -2.70 20.70 -1.91
C GLY A 34 -3.80 19.62 -1.92
N SER A 35 -4.50 19.44 -3.04
CA SER A 35 -5.52 18.40 -3.18
C SER A 35 -4.92 16.98 -3.17
N ARG A 36 -3.73 16.80 -3.75
CA ARG A 36 -2.99 15.54 -3.68
C ARG A 36 -2.42 15.30 -2.29
N SER A 37 -1.95 16.35 -1.62
CA SER A 37 -1.46 16.25 -0.24
C SER A 37 -2.54 15.73 0.71
N GLU A 38 -3.78 16.23 0.61
CA GLU A 38 -4.92 15.72 1.39
C GLU A 38 -5.21 14.24 1.10
N ALA A 39 -5.23 13.86 -0.19
CA ALA A 39 -5.46 12.46 -0.59
C ALA A 39 -4.35 11.52 -0.09
N VAL A 40 -3.08 11.95 -0.15
CA VAL A 40 -1.92 11.22 0.38
C VAL A 40 -2.02 11.05 1.89
N GLY A 41 -2.36 12.11 2.63
CA GLY A 41 -2.57 12.06 4.08
C GLY A 41 -3.69 11.10 4.48
N ALA A 42 -4.85 11.18 3.81
CA ALA A 42 -5.97 10.27 4.04
C ALA A 42 -5.60 8.80 3.73
N TYR A 43 -4.85 8.57 2.65
CA TYR A 43 -4.36 7.25 2.29
C TYR A 43 -3.39 6.68 3.33
N ALA A 44 -2.47 7.50 3.83
CA ALA A 44 -1.52 7.13 4.88
C ALA A 44 -2.25 6.75 6.17
N LEU A 45 -3.17 7.61 6.65
CA LEU A 45 -3.96 7.35 7.85
C LEU A 45 -4.72 6.02 7.77
N GLY A 46 -5.51 5.83 6.72
CA GLY A 46 -6.30 4.61 6.57
C GLY A 46 -5.44 3.34 6.42
N SER A 47 -4.27 3.45 5.79
CA SER A 47 -3.34 2.32 5.64
C SER A 47 -2.65 1.95 6.96
N LEU A 48 -2.21 2.95 7.73
CA LEU A 48 -1.55 2.73 9.01
C LEU A 48 -2.54 2.31 10.10
N GLN A 49 -3.80 2.74 10.06
CA GLN A 49 -4.85 2.22 10.96
C GLN A 49 -5.07 0.71 10.76
N ARG A 50 -5.11 0.24 9.51
CA ARG A 50 -5.19 -1.20 9.22
C ARG A 50 -3.95 -1.93 9.70
N LEU A 51 -2.76 -1.35 9.49
CA LEU A 51 -1.50 -1.91 9.96
C LEU A 51 -1.51 -2.05 11.49
N ARG A 52 -1.91 -0.98 12.21
CA ARG A 52 -2.02 -0.94 13.67
C ARG A 52 -2.84 -2.08 14.23
N HIS A 53 -3.97 -2.41 13.60
CA HIS A 53 -4.78 -3.56 14.01
C HIS A 53 -4.03 -4.89 13.84
N SER A 54 -3.31 -5.06 12.72
CA SER A 54 -2.59 -6.30 12.42
C SER A 54 -1.33 -6.54 13.27
N VAL A 55 -0.72 -5.48 13.81
CA VAL A 55 0.54 -5.56 14.56
C VAL A 55 0.36 -5.33 16.07
N ALA A 56 -0.87 -5.14 16.54
CA ALA A 56 -1.16 -4.74 17.92
C ALA A 56 -0.56 -5.69 18.97
N GLU A 57 -0.55 -7.00 18.70
CA GLU A 57 -0.01 -8.02 19.60
C GLU A 57 1.51 -8.24 19.42
N ALA A 58 2.10 -7.72 18.34
CA ALA A 58 3.51 -7.91 18.01
C ALA A 58 4.39 -6.73 18.43
N LEU A 59 3.80 -5.55 18.67
CA LEU A 59 4.52 -4.35 19.08
C LEU A 59 4.58 -4.21 20.60
N THR A 60 5.61 -3.54 21.08
CA THR A 60 5.68 -3.11 22.48
C THR A 60 4.59 -2.07 22.76
N PRO A 61 4.16 -1.90 24.03
CA PRO A 61 3.21 -0.86 24.39
C PRO A 61 3.68 0.56 24.02
N GLU A 62 4.99 0.81 24.07
CA GLU A 62 5.58 2.11 23.72
C GLU A 62 5.45 2.37 22.22
N ASP A 63 5.81 1.41 21.37
CA ASP A 63 5.69 1.54 19.92
C ASP A 63 4.24 1.66 19.48
N LEU A 64 3.34 0.93 20.13
CA LEU A 64 1.92 1.03 19.87
C LEU A 64 1.37 2.41 20.25
N ALA A 65 1.81 2.98 21.38
CA ALA A 65 1.44 4.33 21.79
C ALA A 65 2.05 5.40 20.87
N ALA A 66 3.26 5.18 20.34
CA ALA A 66 3.84 6.05 19.32
C ALA A 66 3.03 6.01 18.02
N LEU A 67 2.63 4.82 17.57
CA LEU A 67 1.76 4.65 16.41
C LEU A 67 0.39 5.31 16.64
N ASP A 68 -0.24 5.10 17.79
CA ASP A 68 -1.54 5.69 18.13
C ASP A 68 -1.48 7.23 18.13
N ARG A 69 -0.38 7.85 18.58
CA ARG A 69 -0.17 9.32 18.47
C ARG A 69 -0.08 9.83 17.03
N LEU A 70 0.49 9.04 16.11
CA LEU A 70 0.56 9.38 14.69
C LEU A 70 -0.82 9.20 14.01
N LEU A 71 -1.67 8.32 14.55
CA LEU A 71 -2.97 7.97 13.99
C LEU A 71 -4.13 8.80 14.54
N ASP A 72 -3.91 9.55 15.61
CA ASP A 72 -4.89 10.50 16.15
C ASP A 72 -5.13 11.63 15.13
N PRO A 73 -6.34 11.78 14.54
CA PRO A 73 -6.61 12.83 13.57
C PRO A 73 -6.52 14.24 14.16
N GLU A 74 -6.83 14.39 15.44
CA GLU A 74 -6.85 15.70 16.12
C GLU A 74 -5.46 16.05 16.70
N GLY A 75 -4.66 15.03 16.96
CA GLY A 75 -3.36 15.13 17.59
C GLY A 75 -2.36 16.02 16.82
N PRO A 76 -1.46 16.72 17.53
CA PRO A 76 -0.44 17.55 16.90
C PRO A 76 0.59 16.73 16.11
N GLY A 77 0.75 15.44 16.44
CA GLY A 77 1.64 14.51 15.73
C GLY A 77 0.98 13.75 14.58
N SER A 78 -0.27 14.06 14.24
CA SER A 78 -1.04 13.31 13.24
C SER A 78 -0.33 13.24 11.89
N VAL A 79 -0.40 12.09 11.23
CA VAL A 79 0.05 11.94 9.84
C VAL A 79 -0.71 12.86 8.87
N LEU A 80 -1.92 13.32 9.23
CA LEU A 80 -2.69 14.29 8.45
C LEU A 80 -2.06 15.69 8.41
N ARG A 81 -1.17 15.99 9.36
CA ARG A 81 -0.49 17.30 9.46
C ARG A 81 0.89 17.30 8.79
N ARG A 82 1.32 16.15 8.24
CA ARG A 82 2.61 16.03 7.56
C ARG A 82 2.52 16.48 6.12
N ASP A 83 3.46 17.31 5.70
CA ASP A 83 3.61 17.86 4.35
C ASP A 83 4.75 17.20 3.57
N ASP A 84 5.34 16.13 4.09
CA ASP A 84 6.47 15.41 3.51
C ASP A 84 6.11 13.97 3.07
N LEU A 85 4.83 13.61 3.12
CA LEU A 85 4.34 12.30 2.71
C LEU A 85 4.17 12.21 1.19
N VAL A 86 4.57 11.06 0.62
CA VAL A 86 4.35 10.71 -0.80
C VAL A 86 3.89 9.25 -0.90
N VAL A 87 3.11 8.91 -1.93
CA VAL A 87 2.70 7.51 -2.18
C VAL A 87 3.49 6.96 -3.36
N ARG A 88 4.27 5.91 -3.09
CA ARG A 88 5.00 5.16 -4.11
C ARG A 88 4.55 3.72 -4.12
N THR A 89 4.25 3.21 -5.31
CA THR A 89 3.91 1.80 -5.46
C THR A 89 4.26 1.29 -6.85
N GLU A 90 4.68 0.02 -6.91
CA GLU A 90 4.86 -0.72 -8.14
C GLU A 90 3.87 -1.90 -8.18
N ARG A 91 3.31 -2.17 -9.36
CA ARG A 91 2.36 -3.26 -9.58
C ARG A 91 2.69 -3.96 -10.90
N SER A 92 3.10 -5.22 -10.80
CA SER A 92 3.12 -6.11 -11.95
C SER A 92 1.71 -6.65 -12.22
N VAL A 93 1.29 -6.61 -13.48
CA VAL A 93 0.00 -7.09 -13.96
C VAL A 93 0.21 -7.98 -15.17
N TRP A 94 -0.56 -9.06 -15.24
CA TRP A 94 -0.53 -10.02 -16.33
C TRP A 94 -1.91 -10.06 -16.99
N ALA A 95 -1.94 -10.01 -18.31
CA ALA A 95 -3.10 -10.38 -19.11
C ALA A 95 -2.95 -11.84 -19.53
N ALA A 96 -3.89 -12.69 -19.15
CA ALA A 96 -3.83 -14.11 -19.47
C ALA A 96 -5.18 -14.61 -19.95
N ARG A 97 -5.15 -15.54 -20.90
CA ARG A 97 -6.33 -16.15 -21.51
C ARG A 97 -6.28 -17.66 -21.29
N ARG A 98 -7.42 -18.25 -20.98
CA ARG A 98 -7.53 -19.70 -20.89
C ARG A 98 -7.38 -20.30 -22.29
N THR A 99 -6.49 -21.27 -22.45
CA THR A 99 -6.50 -22.11 -23.65
C THR A 99 -7.74 -22.99 -23.58
N GLY A 100 -8.64 -22.84 -24.54
CA GLY A 100 -9.75 -23.77 -24.74
C GLY A 100 -9.25 -25.13 -25.20
#